data_AF-A0A9E3DLY2-F1
#
_entry.id   AF-A0A9E3DLY2-F1
#
_cell.length_a   1.000
_cell.length_b   1.000
_cell.length_c   1.000
_cell.angle_alpha   90.00
_cell.angle_beta   90.00
_cell.angle_gamma   90.00
#
_symmetry.space_group_name_H-M   'P 1'
#
loop_
_entity.id
_entity.type
_entity.pdbx_description
1 polymer ?
#
loop_
_entity_poly.entity_id
_entity_poly.type
_entity_poly.pdbx_seq_one_letter_code
_entity_poly.pdbx_strand_id
1 'polypeptide(L)'
;MSSVVRPSTVEDQPQLIEFLIRVFLVGREHPIVNPELMRWKFWQPRADWTEPRSLVIEKNGRITAHVGLWPVTLSNGSQMERGTHMIDWASDPESPGGGVSLLQRVVKSYDFVYSIGGSDMTQTILPRFGFRTIAQALTFARPIRPFRQMLQHQTRDVRLPLRFARNVWWSKVPRKIAMDRWSYTQANAAT
;
A
#
# COMPACT_ATOMS: atom_id res chain seq x y z
N MET A 1 -14.76 28.92 1.92
CA MET A 1 -13.79 28.74 0.81
C MET A 1 -13.74 27.26 0.45
N SER A 2 -13.84 26.92 -0.84
CA SER A 2 -14.03 25.55 -1.33
C SER A 2 -12.71 24.78 -1.40
N SER A 3 -12.73 23.54 -0.93
CA SER A 3 -11.69 22.55 -1.23
C SER A 3 -11.85 22.05 -2.67
N VAL A 4 -10.76 21.89 -3.41
CA VAL A 4 -10.78 21.39 -4.79
C VAL A 4 -10.10 20.03 -4.85
N VAL A 5 -10.79 19.03 -5.43
CA VAL A 5 -10.19 17.74 -5.77
C VAL A 5 -9.62 17.84 -7.18
N ARG A 6 -8.34 17.54 -7.36
CA ARG A 6 -7.68 17.54 -8.68
C ARG A 6 -6.62 16.45 -8.80
N PRO A 7 -6.27 16.02 -10.02
CA PRO A 7 -5.02 15.30 -10.27
C PRO A 7 -3.82 16.08 -9.71
N SER A 8 -2.87 15.36 -9.13
CA SER A 8 -1.57 15.96 -8.85
C SER A 8 -0.69 15.94 -10.10
N THR A 9 0.28 16.83 -10.14
CA THR A 9 1.30 16.89 -11.20
C THR A 9 2.70 16.75 -10.60
N VAL A 10 3.72 16.66 -11.45
CA VAL A 10 5.11 16.53 -10.97
C VAL A 10 5.53 17.78 -10.19
N GLU A 11 4.95 18.94 -10.49
CA GLU A 11 5.18 20.20 -9.78
C GLU A 11 4.70 20.17 -8.33
N ASP A 12 3.69 19.34 -8.02
CA ASP A 12 3.20 19.15 -6.65
C ASP A 12 4.19 18.32 -5.78
N GLN A 13 5.19 17.67 -6.39
CA GLN A 13 6.06 16.71 -5.70
C GLN A 13 6.70 17.26 -4.41
N PRO A 14 7.31 18.46 -4.38
CA PRO A 14 7.91 18.97 -3.14
C PRO A 14 6.87 19.16 -2.03
N GLN A 15 5.69 19.70 -2.36
CA GLN A 15 4.63 19.91 -1.39
C GLN A 15 4.04 18.58 -0.90
N LEU A 16 3.91 17.61 -1.80
CA LEU A 16 3.40 16.28 -1.46
C LEU A 16 4.38 15.50 -0.55
N ILE A 17 5.69 15.64 -0.77
CA ILE A 17 6.72 15.07 0.12
C ILE A 17 6.56 15.60 1.54
N GLU A 18 6.51 16.93 1.71
CA GLU A 18 6.36 17.56 3.03
C GLU A 18 5.03 17.17 3.70
N PHE A 19 3.95 17.09 2.90
CA PHE A 19 2.66 16.60 3.38
C PHE A 19 2.74 15.16 3.92
N LEU A 20 3.32 14.22 3.17
CA LEU A 20 3.39 12.81 3.55
C LEU A 20 4.36 12.57 4.72
N ILE A 21 5.48 13.29 4.79
CA ILE A 21 6.39 13.28 5.95
C ILE A 21 5.63 13.64 7.21
N ARG A 22 4.90 14.75 7.18
CA ARG A 22 4.15 15.25 8.34
C ARG A 22 3.02 14.30 8.74
N VAL A 23 2.23 13.79 7.79
CA VAL A 23 1.05 12.98 8.10
C VAL A 23 1.43 11.56 8.53
N PHE A 24 2.45 10.95 7.91
CA PHE A 24 2.89 9.59 8.26
C PHE A 24 3.99 9.55 9.33
N LEU A 25 4.50 10.70 9.77
CA LEU A 25 5.58 10.81 10.77
C LEU A 25 6.84 10.03 10.35
N VAL A 26 7.21 10.13 9.07
CA VAL A 26 8.35 9.44 8.48
C VAL A 26 9.51 10.39 8.20
N GLY A 27 10.75 9.88 8.17
CA GLY A 27 11.91 10.66 7.77
C GLY A 27 11.99 10.88 6.25
N ARG A 28 12.82 11.84 5.81
CA ARG A 28 13.06 12.15 4.38
C ARG A 28 13.66 10.97 3.58
N GLU A 29 14.37 10.07 4.27
CA GLU A 29 14.94 8.86 3.66
C GLU A 29 13.92 7.72 3.52
N HIS A 30 12.69 7.89 4.03
CA HIS A 30 11.69 6.84 3.95
C HIS A 30 11.25 6.63 2.49
N PRO A 31 11.17 5.37 2.00
CA PRO A 31 10.88 5.10 0.59
C PRO A 31 9.57 5.74 0.08
N ILE A 32 8.58 5.92 0.96
CA ILE A 32 7.29 6.53 0.59
C ILE A 32 7.43 7.93 -0.03
N VAL A 33 8.43 8.70 0.43
CA VAL A 33 8.72 10.07 0.00
C VAL A 33 9.97 10.19 -0.87
N ASN A 34 10.52 9.05 -1.32
CA ASN A 34 11.61 9.06 -2.28
C ASN A 34 11.11 9.69 -3.61
N PRO A 35 11.73 10.77 -4.11
CA PRO A 35 11.22 11.51 -5.27
C PRO A 35 11.15 10.68 -6.56
N GLU A 36 12.10 9.78 -6.78
CA GLU A 36 12.12 8.92 -7.95
C GLU A 36 10.99 7.87 -7.87
N LEU A 37 10.83 7.25 -6.70
CA LEU A 37 9.74 6.30 -6.49
C LEU A 37 8.37 6.98 -6.62
N MET A 38 8.19 8.19 -6.11
CA MET A 38 6.96 8.96 -6.30
C MET A 38 6.68 9.25 -7.78
N ARG A 39 7.71 9.65 -8.55
CA ARG A 39 7.56 9.84 -10.00
C ARG A 39 7.06 8.59 -10.70
N TRP A 40 7.68 7.45 -10.41
CA TRP A 40 7.25 6.16 -10.95
C TRP A 40 5.82 5.79 -10.51
N LYS A 41 5.49 5.95 -9.21
CA LYS A 41 4.18 5.62 -8.64
C LYS A 41 3.04 6.47 -9.18
N PHE A 42 3.26 7.77 -9.40
CA PHE A 42 2.16 8.73 -9.57
C PHE A 42 2.07 9.34 -10.97
N TRP A 43 3.19 9.62 -11.63
CA TRP A 43 3.20 10.48 -12.83
C TRP A 43 3.84 9.85 -14.06
N GLN A 44 4.69 8.82 -13.91
CA GLN A 44 5.27 8.16 -15.07
C GLN A 44 4.17 7.58 -15.97
N PRO A 45 4.15 7.87 -17.28
CA PRO A 45 3.13 7.34 -18.18
C PRO A 45 3.11 5.80 -18.18
N ARG A 46 1.92 5.24 -18.34
CA ARG A 46 1.69 3.80 -18.46
C ARG A 46 0.89 3.53 -19.72
N ALA A 47 1.35 2.58 -20.54
CA ALA A 47 0.65 2.22 -21.77
C ALA A 47 -0.72 1.58 -21.49
N ASP A 48 -0.86 0.88 -20.37
CA ASP A 48 -2.08 0.21 -19.94
C ASP A 48 -3.03 1.12 -19.14
N TRP A 49 -2.65 2.39 -18.89
CA TRP A 49 -3.44 3.28 -18.06
C TRP A 49 -3.21 4.76 -18.37
N THR A 50 -4.24 5.43 -18.89
CA THR A 50 -4.20 6.84 -19.31
C THR A 50 -4.72 7.81 -18.24
N GLU A 51 -5.46 7.33 -17.24
CA GLU A 51 -6.05 8.18 -16.20
C GLU A 51 -5.03 8.57 -15.12
N PRO A 52 -5.24 9.70 -14.42
CA PRO A 52 -4.37 10.11 -13.32
C PRO A 52 -4.24 9.04 -12.22
N ARG A 53 -3.01 8.85 -11.73
CA ARG A 53 -2.68 7.89 -10.66
C ARG A 53 -2.39 8.54 -9.31
N SER A 54 -2.60 9.85 -9.19
CA SER A 54 -2.50 10.56 -7.93
C SER A 54 -3.49 11.72 -7.92
N LEU A 55 -4.27 11.80 -6.85
CA LEU A 55 -5.26 12.85 -6.62
C LEU A 55 -4.94 13.56 -5.31
N VAL A 56 -5.17 14.86 -5.28
CA VAL A 56 -5.03 15.69 -4.10
C VAL A 56 -6.29 16.48 -3.84
N ILE A 57 -6.51 16.81 -2.56
CA ILE A 57 -7.39 17.89 -2.16
C ILE A 57 -6.55 19.09 -1.81
N GLU A 58 -6.77 20.18 -2.53
CA GLU A 58 -6.13 21.47 -2.26
C GLU A 58 -7.08 22.39 -1.50
N LYS A 59 -6.55 23.08 -0.49
CA LYS A 59 -7.23 24.14 0.24
C LYS A 59 -6.22 25.25 0.54
N ASN A 60 -6.52 26.46 0.10
CA ASN A 60 -5.65 27.64 0.27
C ASN A 60 -4.21 27.42 -0.23
N GLY A 61 -4.04 26.82 -1.41
CA GLY A 61 -2.72 26.56 -1.99
C GLY A 61 -1.93 25.44 -1.30
N ARG A 62 -2.56 24.68 -0.40
CA ARG A 62 -1.92 23.57 0.33
C ARG A 62 -2.64 22.26 0.06
N ILE A 63 -1.87 21.21 -0.21
CA ILE A 63 -2.36 19.83 -0.18
C ILE A 63 -2.79 19.49 1.24
N THR A 64 -4.06 19.10 1.38
CA THR A 64 -4.68 18.70 2.65
C THR A 64 -5.12 17.25 2.66
N ALA A 65 -5.18 16.59 1.50
CA ALA A 65 -5.34 15.15 1.41
C ALA A 65 -4.70 14.64 0.11
N HIS A 66 -4.27 13.38 0.10
CA HIS A 66 -3.69 12.71 -1.04
C HIS A 66 -4.17 11.26 -1.13
N VAL A 67 -4.31 10.76 -2.34
CA VAL A 67 -4.40 9.33 -2.63
C VAL A 67 -3.64 9.02 -3.92
N GLY A 68 -2.73 8.06 -3.84
CA GLY A 68 -2.15 7.39 -5.00
C GLY A 68 -3.02 6.21 -5.41
N LEU A 69 -3.06 5.92 -6.70
CA LEU A 69 -3.89 4.89 -7.30
C LEU A 69 -3.00 3.91 -8.04
N TRP A 70 -3.03 2.64 -7.61
CA TRP A 70 -2.44 1.54 -8.36
C TRP A 70 -3.56 0.82 -9.14
N PRO A 71 -3.73 1.12 -10.43
CA PRO A 71 -4.79 0.53 -11.23
C PRO A 71 -4.52 -0.95 -11.51
N VAL A 72 -5.61 -1.71 -11.54
CA VAL A 72 -5.64 -3.12 -11.90
C VAL A 72 -6.86 -3.40 -12.77
N THR A 73 -6.73 -4.39 -13.64
CA THR A 73 -7.86 -4.92 -14.40
C THR A 73 -7.96 -6.41 -14.11
N LEU A 74 -9.13 -6.87 -13.70
CA LEU A 74 -9.40 -8.28 -13.43
C LEU A 74 -10.41 -8.81 -14.44
N SER A 75 -10.19 -10.04 -14.90
CA SER A 75 -11.20 -10.76 -15.68
C SER A 75 -11.98 -11.68 -14.76
N ASN A 76 -13.30 -11.60 -14.81
CA ASN A 76 -14.20 -12.56 -14.14
C ASN A 76 -14.68 -13.68 -15.09
N GLY A 77 -13.96 -13.90 -16.21
CA GLY A 77 -14.29 -14.88 -17.25
C GLY A 77 -15.18 -14.34 -18.37
N SER A 78 -16.12 -13.44 -18.05
CA SER A 78 -17.04 -12.85 -19.05
C SER A 78 -16.84 -11.34 -19.25
N GLN A 79 -16.31 -10.65 -18.25
CA GLN A 79 -16.13 -9.21 -18.23
C GLN A 79 -14.76 -8.83 -17.65
N MET A 80 -14.23 -7.72 -18.13
CA MET A 80 -13.06 -7.07 -17.55
C MET A 80 -13.55 -5.98 -16.61
N GLU A 81 -13.22 -6.10 -15.33
CA GLU A 81 -13.52 -5.11 -14.30
C GLU A 81 -12.28 -4.27 -14.03
N ARG A 82 -12.44 -2.94 -13.99
CA ARG A 82 -11.38 -1.99 -13.70
C ARG A 82 -11.45 -1.61 -12.23
N GLY A 83 -10.36 -1.86 -11.52
CA GLY A 83 -10.24 -1.50 -10.11
C GLY A 83 -8.96 -0.76 -9.79
N THR A 84 -8.82 -0.42 -8.52
CA THR A 84 -7.63 0.25 -8.02
C THR A 84 -7.30 -0.13 -6.58
N HIS A 85 -6.01 -0.16 -6.28
CA HIS A 85 -5.50 -0.14 -4.91
C HIS A 85 -5.09 1.27 -4.54
N MET A 86 -5.67 1.77 -3.45
CA MET A 86 -5.24 3.05 -2.90
C MET A 86 -3.92 2.88 -2.17
N ILE A 87 -2.93 3.68 -2.56
CA ILE A 87 -1.61 3.76 -1.94
C ILE A 87 -1.39 5.18 -1.41
N ASP A 88 -0.57 5.31 -0.36
CA ASP A 88 -0.17 6.59 0.23
C ASP A 88 -1.38 7.52 0.51
N TRP A 89 -2.51 6.91 0.92
CA TRP A 89 -3.75 7.60 1.26
C TRP A 89 -3.62 8.29 2.61
N ALA A 90 -3.71 9.61 2.61
CA ALA A 90 -3.44 10.45 3.76
C ALA A 90 -4.34 11.69 3.75
N SER A 91 -4.67 12.17 4.94
CA SER A 91 -5.41 13.42 5.14
C SER A 91 -4.74 14.20 6.27
N ASP A 92 -4.72 15.51 6.13
CA ASP A 92 -4.32 16.43 7.20
C ASP A 92 -5.31 16.30 8.36
N PRO A 93 -4.85 16.02 9.60
CA PRO A 93 -5.71 16.04 10.78
C PRO A 93 -6.41 17.39 10.99
N GLU A 94 -5.81 18.49 10.53
CA GLU A 94 -6.39 19.85 10.61
C GLU A 94 -7.44 20.12 9.51
N SER A 95 -7.62 19.18 8.57
CA SER A 95 -8.64 19.24 7.53
C SER A 95 -9.52 17.97 7.54
N PRO A 96 -10.40 17.81 8.55
CA PRO A 96 -11.24 16.63 8.68
C PRO A 96 -12.09 16.38 7.43
N GLY A 97 -12.25 15.11 7.07
CA GLY A 97 -13.06 14.68 5.94
C GLY A 97 -12.35 14.68 4.59
N GLY A 98 -11.15 15.25 4.45
CA GLY A 98 -10.40 15.24 3.19
C GLY A 98 -10.14 13.83 2.66
N GLY A 99 -9.61 12.95 3.50
CA GLY A 99 -9.39 11.54 3.15
C GLY A 99 -10.67 10.81 2.75
N VAL A 100 -11.78 11.06 3.45
CA VAL A 100 -13.11 10.47 3.15
C VAL A 100 -13.65 10.97 1.81
N SER A 101 -13.53 12.26 1.52
CA SER A 101 -13.96 12.82 0.23
C SER A 101 -13.17 12.23 -0.94
N LEU A 102 -11.86 12.01 -0.78
CA LEU A 102 -11.05 11.30 -1.78
C LEU A 102 -11.51 9.85 -1.94
N LEU A 103 -11.73 9.12 -0.85
CA LEU A 103 -12.23 7.75 -0.89
C LEU A 103 -13.57 7.66 -1.64
N GLN A 104 -14.52 8.53 -1.32
CA GLN A 104 -15.83 8.61 -2.00
C GLN A 104 -15.69 8.89 -3.49
N ARG A 105 -14.74 9.73 -3.90
CA ARG A 105 -14.45 9.98 -5.31
C ARG A 105 -13.91 8.71 -5.98
N VAL A 106 -12.94 8.04 -5.36
CA VAL A 106 -12.31 6.83 -5.89
C VAL A 106 -13.33 5.69 -6.02
N VAL A 107 -14.12 5.37 -5.00
CA VAL A 107 -15.11 4.28 -5.08
C VAL A 107 -16.21 4.51 -6.13
N LYS A 108 -16.43 5.76 -6.56
CA LYS A 108 -17.37 6.09 -7.65
C LYS A 108 -16.74 6.01 -9.05
N SER A 109 -15.42 5.92 -9.13
CA SER A 109 -14.66 5.97 -10.40
C SER A 109 -14.18 4.61 -10.88
N TYR A 110 -14.38 3.55 -10.10
CA TYR A 110 -13.88 2.20 -10.38
C TYR A 110 -14.95 1.16 -10.05
N ASP A 111 -14.93 0.03 -10.76
CA ASP A 111 -15.84 -1.09 -10.54
C ASP A 111 -15.60 -1.73 -9.17
N PHE A 112 -14.34 -1.74 -8.74
CA PHE A 112 -13.94 -2.13 -7.39
C PHE A 112 -12.75 -1.35 -6.87
N VAL A 113 -12.66 -1.23 -5.56
CA VAL A 113 -11.49 -0.68 -4.86
C VAL A 113 -11.08 -1.69 -3.81
N TYR A 114 -9.79 -2.00 -3.76
CA TYR A 114 -9.25 -2.90 -2.75
C TYR A 114 -8.15 -2.23 -1.94
N SER A 115 -8.01 -2.65 -0.69
CA SER A 115 -6.96 -2.17 0.21
C SER A 115 -6.24 -3.36 0.82
N ILE A 116 -4.93 -3.20 1.03
CA ILE A 116 -4.06 -4.19 1.64
C ILE A 116 -3.51 -3.53 2.91
N GLY A 117 -3.87 -4.07 4.06
CA GLY A 117 -3.46 -3.52 5.36
C GLY A 117 -4.05 -2.14 5.63
N GLY A 118 -3.17 -1.18 5.91
CA GLY A 118 -3.54 0.16 6.39
C GLY A 118 -3.41 0.29 7.91
N SER A 119 -3.39 1.53 8.39
CA SER A 119 -3.38 1.85 9.82
C SER A 119 -4.66 1.37 10.50
N ASP A 120 -4.66 1.30 11.83
CA ASP A 120 -5.87 0.98 12.62
C ASP A 120 -7.04 1.92 12.29
N MET A 121 -6.72 3.19 12.00
CA MET A 121 -7.69 4.18 11.53
C MET A 121 -8.26 3.79 10.17
N THR A 122 -7.42 3.44 9.19
CA THR A 122 -7.86 2.95 7.87
C THR A 122 -8.76 1.73 8.01
N GLN A 123 -8.38 0.75 8.84
CA GLN A 123 -9.15 -0.47 9.08
C GLN A 123 -10.50 -0.21 9.75
N THR A 124 -10.61 0.88 10.52
CA THR A 124 -11.89 1.32 11.12
C THR A 124 -12.77 2.07 10.11
N ILE A 125 -12.16 2.83 9.19
CA ILE A 125 -12.90 3.66 8.23
C ILE A 125 -13.44 2.82 7.07
N LEU A 126 -12.62 1.97 6.46
CA LEU A 126 -12.97 1.25 5.22
C LEU A 126 -14.29 0.45 5.29
N PRO A 127 -14.61 -0.29 6.37
CA PRO A 127 -15.88 -1.03 6.47
C PRO A 127 -17.12 -0.13 6.36
N ARG A 128 -17.02 1.13 6.80
CA ARG A 128 -18.12 2.12 6.69
C ARG A 128 -18.39 2.53 5.24
N PHE A 129 -17.46 2.26 4.33
CA PHE A 129 -17.59 2.46 2.88
C PHE A 129 -17.88 1.16 2.13
N GLY A 130 -18.29 0.09 2.82
CA GLY A 130 -18.68 -1.17 2.21
C GLY A 130 -17.53 -2.13 1.92
N PHE A 131 -16.29 -1.79 2.30
CA PHE A 131 -15.16 -2.71 2.18
C PHE A 131 -15.36 -3.92 3.09
N ARG A 132 -15.01 -5.10 2.57
CA ARG A 132 -15.05 -6.37 3.30
C ARG A 132 -13.70 -7.04 3.19
N THR A 133 -13.25 -7.67 4.27
CA THR A 133 -12.05 -8.51 4.23
C THR A 133 -12.34 -9.78 3.44
N ILE A 134 -11.75 -9.89 2.25
CA ILE A 134 -11.91 -11.07 1.37
C ILE A 134 -10.74 -12.05 1.46
N ALA A 135 -9.59 -11.59 1.96
CA ALA A 135 -8.37 -12.37 2.07
C ALA A 135 -7.48 -11.86 3.21
N GLN A 136 -6.58 -12.72 3.67
CA GLN A 136 -5.54 -12.39 4.64
C GLN A 136 -4.17 -12.63 4.03
N ALA A 137 -3.28 -11.64 4.12
CA ALA A 137 -1.87 -11.83 3.82
C ALA A 137 -1.18 -12.43 5.05
N LEU A 138 -0.66 -13.65 4.93
CA LEU A 138 0.03 -14.34 6.01
C LEU A 138 1.55 -14.23 5.81
N THR A 139 2.24 -13.64 6.78
CA THR A 139 3.70 -13.57 6.78
C THR A 139 4.27 -14.70 7.63
N PHE A 140 5.09 -15.55 7.02
CA PHE A 140 5.81 -16.60 7.72
C PHE A 140 7.31 -16.29 7.70
N ALA A 141 7.98 -16.47 8.83
CA ALA A 141 9.44 -16.35 8.94
C ALA A 141 10.06 -17.72 9.21
N ARG A 142 11.14 -18.04 8.49
CA ARG A 142 11.94 -19.27 8.70
C ARG A 142 13.40 -18.91 8.95
N PRO A 143 14.03 -19.43 10.02
CA PRO A 143 15.47 -19.34 10.19
C PRO A 143 16.20 -20.10 9.07
N ILE A 144 16.90 -19.39 8.18
CA ILE A 144 17.73 -20.00 7.12
C ILE A 144 19.16 -20.25 7.62
N ARG A 145 19.67 -19.37 8.50
CA ARG A 145 21.02 -19.46 9.08
C ARG A 145 20.97 -19.30 10.60
N PRO A 146 20.50 -20.32 11.35
CA PRO A 146 20.31 -20.24 12.80
C PRO A 146 21.57 -19.82 13.56
N PHE A 147 22.75 -20.26 13.11
CA PHE A 147 24.02 -19.92 13.74
C PHE A 147 24.36 -18.42 13.59
N ARG A 148 24.19 -17.87 12.38
CA ARG A 148 24.39 -16.43 12.14
C ARG A 148 23.40 -15.59 12.95
N GLN A 149 22.14 -16.07 13.05
CA GLN A 149 21.10 -15.40 13.85
C GLN A 149 21.44 -15.39 15.34
N MET A 150 22.02 -16.47 15.88
CA MET A 150 22.48 -16.54 17.27
C MET A 150 23.60 -15.53 17.54
N LEU A 151 24.57 -15.41 16.63
CA LEU A 151 25.68 -14.45 16.76
C LEU A 151 25.23 -12.99 16.69
N GLN A 152 24.18 -12.71 15.90
CA GLN A 152 23.61 -11.37 15.71
C GLN A 152 22.42 -11.08 16.63
N HIS A 153 22.12 -11.96 17.58
CA HIS A 153 20.97 -11.79 18.47
C HIS A 153 21.22 -10.62 19.43
N GLN A 154 20.25 -9.72 19.56
CA GLN A 154 20.36 -8.48 20.35
C GLN A 154 20.67 -8.72 21.83
N THR A 155 20.34 -9.91 22.35
CA THR A 155 20.54 -10.30 23.75
C THR A 155 21.26 -11.65 23.85
N ARG A 156 22.25 -11.73 24.75
CA ARG A 156 22.96 -12.97 25.10
C ARG A 156 22.46 -13.50 26.44
N ASP A 157 21.20 -13.92 26.46
CA ASP A 157 20.55 -14.48 27.64
C ASP A 157 20.74 -16.00 27.71
N VAL A 158 20.45 -16.59 28.88
CA VAL A 158 20.45 -18.05 29.08
C VAL A 158 19.45 -18.79 28.20
N ARG A 159 18.51 -18.08 27.55
CA ARG A 159 17.52 -18.64 26.62
C ARG A 159 18.09 -18.74 25.21
N LEU A 160 19.21 -18.10 24.90
CA LEU A 160 19.80 -18.08 23.57
C LEU A 160 20.13 -19.50 23.04
N PRO A 161 20.72 -20.43 23.82
CA PRO A 161 20.95 -21.81 23.36
C PRO A 161 19.64 -22.54 23.03
N LEU A 162 18.59 -22.35 23.84
CA LEU A 162 17.27 -22.94 23.59
C LEU A 162 16.63 -22.39 22.30
N ARG A 163 16.74 -21.07 22.08
CA ARG A 163 16.28 -20.43 20.83
C ARG A 163 17.06 -20.94 19.62
N PHE A 164 18.37 -21.13 19.76
CA PHE A 164 19.21 -21.70 18.71
C PHE A 164 18.78 -23.12 18.36
N ALA A 165 18.64 -24.01 19.35
CA ALA A 165 18.16 -25.38 19.14
C ALA A 165 16.80 -25.41 18.44
N ARG A 166 15.84 -24.58 18.90
CA ARG A 166 14.54 -24.41 18.26
C ARG A 166 14.65 -23.95 16.80
N ASN A 167 15.50 -22.96 16.53
CA ASN A 167 15.67 -22.42 15.18
C ASN A 167 16.36 -23.42 14.23
N VAL A 168 17.29 -24.24 14.72
CA VAL A 168 17.89 -25.36 13.96
C VAL A 168 16.85 -26.44 13.64
N TRP A 169 15.99 -26.76 14.60
CA TRP A 169 14.90 -27.69 14.36
C TRP A 169 13.92 -27.14 13.32
N TRP A 170 13.44 -25.91 13.48
CA TRP A 170 12.57 -25.23 12.51
C TRP A 170 13.22 -25.02 11.13
N SER A 171 14.53 -24.82 11.06
CA SER A 171 15.24 -24.73 9.78
C SER A 171 15.24 -26.06 9.02
N LYS A 172 14.94 -27.19 9.68
CA LYS A 172 14.85 -28.53 9.07
C LYS A 172 13.41 -28.98 8.77
N VAL A 173 12.39 -28.34 9.34
CA VAL A 173 10.97 -28.66 9.07
C VAL A 173 10.64 -28.38 7.59
N PRO A 174 9.87 -29.24 6.90
CA PRO A 174 9.45 -29.00 5.53
C PRO A 174 8.76 -27.63 5.36
N ARG A 175 8.88 -27.03 4.17
CA ARG A 175 8.17 -25.79 3.87
C ARG A 175 6.68 -26.05 4.00
N LYS A 176 5.96 -25.28 4.83
CA LYS A 176 4.50 -25.25 4.75
C LYS A 176 4.13 -24.75 3.36
N ILE A 177 3.45 -25.60 2.58
CA ILE A 177 2.95 -25.22 1.27
C ILE A 177 1.85 -24.19 1.52
N ALA A 178 2.09 -22.97 1.04
CA ALA A 178 1.09 -21.92 1.10
C ALA A 178 0.09 -22.18 -0.03
N MET A 179 -1.08 -22.72 0.34
CA MET A 179 -2.31 -22.83 -0.44
C MET A 179 -2.19 -23.49 -1.83
N ASP A 180 -2.67 -24.74 -1.96
CA ASP A 180 -2.77 -25.52 -3.21
C ASP A 180 -3.74 -24.96 -4.27
N ARG A 181 -4.29 -23.74 -4.12
CA ARG A 181 -5.50 -23.30 -4.84
C ARG A 181 -5.37 -22.04 -5.69
N TRP A 182 -4.18 -21.47 -5.85
CA TRP A 182 -4.01 -20.30 -6.71
C TRP A 182 -3.16 -20.64 -7.94
N SER A 183 -3.79 -20.66 -9.09
CA SER A 183 -3.16 -20.56 -10.41
C SER A 183 -3.45 -19.17 -10.97
N TYR A 184 -2.44 -18.53 -11.57
CA TYR A 184 -2.67 -17.34 -12.39
C TYR A 184 -2.23 -17.64 -13.81
N THR A 185 -2.93 -17.05 -14.78
CA THR A 185 -2.54 -17.09 -16.19
C THR A 185 -2.30 -15.65 -16.60
N GLN A 186 -1.14 -15.37 -17.18
CA GLN A 186 -0.85 -14.05 -17.70
C GLN A 186 -1.83 -13.78 -18.86
N ALA A 187 -2.66 -12.75 -18.74
CA ALA A 187 -3.49 -12.34 -19.85
C ALA A 187 -2.55 -11.80 -20.94
N ASN A 188 -2.43 -12.53 -22.04
CA ASN A 188 -1.70 -12.06 -23.21
C ASN A 188 -2.33 -10.72 -23.63
N ALA A 189 -1.50 -9.69 -23.82
CA ALA A 189 -1.94 -8.40 -24.33
C ALA A 189 -2.70 -8.66 -25.64
N ALA A 190 -3.96 -8.23 -25.69
CA ALA A 190 -4.72 -8.25 -26.93
C ALA A 190 -3.96 -7.41 -27.97
N THR A 191 -3.54 -8.06 -29.05
CA THR A 191 -3.00 -7.47 -30.28
C THR A 191 -3.95 -6.46 -30.88
#